data_AF-A0A8S3DDJ1-F1
#
_entry.id   AF-A0A8S3DDJ1-F1
#
_cell.length_a   1.000
_cell.length_b   1.000
_cell.length_c   1.000
_cell.angle_alpha   90.00
_cell.angle_beta   90.00
_cell.angle_gamma   90.00
#
_symmetry.space_group_name_H-M   'P 1'
#
loop_
_entity.id
_entity.type
_entity.pdbx_description
1 polymer ?
#
loop_
_entity_poly.entity_id
_entity_poly.type
_entity_poly.pdbx_seq_one_letter_code
_entity_poly.pdbx_strand_id
1 'polypeptide(L)'
;MSTPTFPAKTTALEVVKGLHTKLDGKVVLVTGATSGIGVETARALASANAHVIITARDMNKGAQVIADIKKTTGNNKVEVMEMDLTSLRSVRKFVSQFQARGLPINILI
;
A
#
# COMPACT_ATOMS: atom_id res chain seq x y z
N MET A 1 25.88 6.06 -10.01
CA MET A 1 24.75 7.00 -9.90
C MET A 1 24.82 7.65 -8.53
N SER A 2 24.68 8.97 -8.42
CA SER A 2 24.59 9.66 -7.13
C SER A 2 23.25 9.36 -6.47
N THR A 3 23.26 9.07 -5.17
CA THR A 3 22.04 8.87 -4.38
C THR A 3 21.23 10.17 -4.34
N PRO A 4 19.91 10.15 -4.59
CA PRO A 4 19.08 11.35 -4.45
C PRO A 4 19.05 11.84 -3.00
N THR A 5 19.11 13.15 -2.80
CA THR A 5 19.04 13.80 -1.49
C THR A 5 17.63 14.34 -1.25
N PHE A 6 17.02 14.00 -0.11
CA PHE A 6 15.69 14.48 0.28
C PHE A 6 15.80 15.37 1.51
N PRO A 7 15.62 16.71 1.41
CA PRO A 7 15.61 17.58 2.58
C PRO A 7 14.40 17.29 3.48
N ALA A 8 14.46 17.74 4.74
CA ALA A 8 13.47 17.42 5.78
C ALA A 8 12.00 17.78 5.45
N LYS A 9 11.77 18.67 4.49
CA LYS A 9 10.41 19.08 4.06
C LYS A 9 9.85 18.26 2.90
N THR A 10 10.60 17.30 2.38
CA THR A 10 10.17 16.48 1.23
C THR A 10 9.02 15.56 1.64
N THR A 11 7.93 15.62 0.90
CA THR A 11 6.77 14.75 1.08
C THR A 11 6.96 13.39 0.42
N ALA A 12 6.23 12.38 0.88
CA ALA A 12 6.23 11.07 0.23
C ALA A 12 5.81 11.15 -1.25
N LEU A 13 4.87 12.04 -1.59
CA LEU A 13 4.43 12.26 -2.97
C LEU A 13 5.53 12.85 -3.85
N GLU A 14 6.38 13.72 -3.33
CA GLU A 14 7.52 14.26 -4.08
C GLU A 14 8.58 13.18 -4.33
N VAL A 15 8.86 12.33 -3.34
CA VAL A 15 9.80 11.21 -3.48
C VAL A 15 9.34 10.24 -4.58
N VAL A 16 8.08 9.81 -4.54
CA VAL A 16 7.57 8.75 -5.42
C VAL A 16 7.35 9.21 -6.87
N LYS A 17 7.19 10.53 -7.13
CA LYS A 17 7.16 11.08 -8.51
C LYS A 17 8.40 10.67 -9.31
N GLY A 18 9.56 10.63 -8.68
CA GLY A 18 10.81 10.19 -9.33
C GLY A 18 10.98 8.67 -9.45
N LEU A 19 10.04 7.88 -8.91
CA LEU A 19 10.13 6.42 -8.81
C LEU A 19 9.08 5.67 -9.64
N HIS A 20 8.27 6.38 -10.43
CA HIS A 20 7.16 5.79 -11.19
C HIS A 20 7.60 4.56 -12.01
N THR A 21 8.69 4.66 -12.78
CA THR A 21 9.22 3.55 -13.60
C THR A 21 9.72 2.35 -12.79
N LYS A 22 10.00 2.53 -11.49
CA LYS A 22 10.49 1.46 -10.60
C LYS A 22 9.37 0.77 -9.84
N LEU A 23 8.29 1.50 -9.56
CA LEU A 23 7.16 1.04 -8.75
C LEU A 23 5.96 0.58 -9.58
N ASP A 24 5.90 0.97 -10.85
CA ASP A 24 4.83 0.55 -11.75
C ASP A 24 4.67 -0.99 -11.76
N GLY A 25 3.46 -1.44 -11.47
CA GLY A 25 3.10 -2.86 -11.41
C GLY A 25 3.68 -3.65 -10.24
N LYS A 26 4.47 -3.03 -9.34
CA LYS A 26 4.94 -3.70 -8.12
C LYS A 26 3.80 -3.91 -7.14
N VAL A 27 3.72 -5.11 -6.58
CA VAL A 27 2.73 -5.44 -5.55
C VAL A 27 3.31 -5.05 -4.19
N VAL A 28 2.64 -4.12 -3.52
CA VAL A 28 3.04 -3.59 -2.21
C VAL A 28 1.96 -3.92 -1.19
N LEU A 29 2.35 -4.63 -0.13
CA LEU A 29 1.50 -4.89 1.03
C LEU A 29 1.81 -3.86 2.11
N VAL A 30 0.82 -3.04 2.48
CA VAL A 30 0.95 -2.01 3.53
C VAL A 30 0.10 -2.40 4.73
N THR A 31 0.75 -2.69 5.84
CA THR A 31 0.08 -2.98 7.10
C THR A 31 -0.33 -1.69 7.82
N GLY A 32 -1.37 -1.77 8.67
CA GLY A 32 -1.82 -0.61 9.45
C GLY A 32 -2.33 0.59 8.63
N ALA A 33 -2.64 0.41 7.34
CA ALA A 33 -2.97 1.50 6.42
C ALA A 33 -4.44 1.92 6.42
N THR A 34 -5.09 1.93 7.59
CA THR A 34 -6.45 2.46 7.77
C THR A 34 -6.50 3.85 8.41
N SER A 35 -5.35 4.38 8.85
CA SER A 35 -5.22 5.75 9.36
C SER A 35 -3.77 6.25 9.27
N GLY A 36 -3.59 7.57 9.45
CA GLY A 36 -2.28 8.20 9.64
C GLY A 36 -1.27 7.90 8.52
N ILE A 37 -0.04 7.57 8.92
CA ILE A 37 1.10 7.38 8.02
C ILE A 37 0.86 6.26 7.00
N GLY A 38 0.17 5.18 7.39
CA GLY A 38 -0.09 4.05 6.49
C GLY A 38 -0.98 4.44 5.31
N VAL A 39 -1.96 5.33 5.53
CA VAL A 39 -2.83 5.85 4.45
C VAL A 39 -2.03 6.69 3.48
N GLU A 40 -1.20 7.62 3.98
CA GLU A 40 -0.36 8.46 3.13
C GLU A 40 0.70 7.66 2.37
N THR A 41 1.24 6.61 3.01
CA THR A 41 2.18 5.67 2.38
C THR A 41 1.50 4.92 1.23
N ALA A 42 0.32 4.36 1.48
CA ALA A 42 -0.47 3.68 0.45
C ALA A 42 -0.83 4.63 -0.72
N ARG A 43 -1.23 5.88 -0.41
CA ARG A 43 -1.54 6.90 -1.43
C ARG A 43 -0.33 7.28 -2.27
N ALA A 44 0.83 7.46 -1.64
CA ALA A 44 2.07 7.79 -2.35
C ALA A 44 2.48 6.66 -3.30
N LEU A 45 2.47 5.41 -2.84
CA LEU A 45 2.80 4.25 -3.67
C LEU A 45 1.79 4.04 -4.81
N ALA A 46 0.49 4.22 -4.53
CA ALA A 46 -0.55 4.15 -5.55
C ALA A 46 -0.39 5.25 -6.62
N SER A 47 0.03 6.46 -6.23
CA SER A 47 0.33 7.57 -7.15
C SER A 47 1.52 7.26 -8.08
N ALA A 48 2.40 6.33 -7.68
CA ALA A 48 3.48 5.81 -8.51
C ALA A 48 3.09 4.53 -9.28
N ASN A 49 1.80 4.28 -9.46
CA ASN A 49 1.21 3.15 -10.21
C ASN A 49 1.52 1.75 -9.65
N ALA A 50 1.92 1.66 -8.39
CA ALA A 50 2.04 0.37 -7.71
C ALA A 50 0.66 -0.30 -7.53
N HIS A 51 0.64 -1.62 -7.46
CA HIS A 51 -0.51 -2.38 -6.99
C HIS A 51 -0.46 -2.42 -5.46
N VAL A 52 -1.30 -1.64 -4.80
CA VAL A 52 -1.27 -1.50 -3.35
C VAL A 52 -2.37 -2.34 -2.71
N ILE A 53 -1.98 -3.22 -1.80
CA ILE A 53 -2.88 -3.99 -0.95
C ILE A 53 -2.70 -3.46 0.47
N ILE A 54 -3.72 -2.85 1.04
CA ILE A 54 -3.72 -2.46 2.44
C ILE A 54 -4.34 -3.57 3.30
N THR A 55 -3.88 -3.70 4.54
CA THR A 55 -4.53 -4.60 5.49
C THR A 55 -5.35 -3.83 6.51
N ALA A 56 -6.53 -4.35 6.85
CA ALA A 56 -7.44 -3.73 7.81
C ALA A 56 -8.04 -4.77 8.77
N ARG A 57 -8.26 -4.35 10.02
CA ARG A 57 -9.13 -5.09 10.97
C ARG A 57 -10.61 -4.80 10.71
N ASP A 58 -10.90 -3.56 10.35
CA ASP A 58 -12.24 -3.07 10.00
C ASP A 58 -12.30 -2.87 8.48
N MET A 59 -12.98 -3.79 7.80
CA MET A 59 -13.08 -3.77 6.34
C MET A 59 -13.88 -2.58 5.81
N ASN A 60 -14.79 -1.99 6.59
CA ASN A 60 -15.55 -0.82 6.17
C ASN A 60 -14.63 0.42 6.15
N LYS A 61 -13.82 0.61 7.18
CA LYS A 61 -12.79 1.67 7.19
C LYS A 61 -11.79 1.47 6.06
N GLY A 62 -11.33 0.24 5.85
CA GLY A 62 -10.44 -0.07 4.74
C GLY A 62 -11.06 0.24 3.37
N ALA A 63 -12.34 -0.09 3.17
CA ALA A 63 -13.07 0.22 1.93
C ALA A 63 -13.15 1.74 1.66
N GLN A 64 -13.43 2.54 2.70
CA GLN A 64 -13.44 4.01 2.58
C GLN A 64 -12.06 4.56 2.19
N VAL A 65 -11.00 4.04 2.82
CA VAL A 65 -9.62 4.44 2.52
C VAL A 65 -9.25 4.11 1.08
N ILE A 66 -9.51 2.89 0.59
CA ILE A 66 -9.16 2.56 -0.80
C ILE A 66 -9.97 3.35 -1.81
N ALA A 67 -11.22 3.72 -1.50
CA ALA A 67 -12.03 4.57 -2.37
C ALA A 67 -11.42 5.98 -2.50
N ASP A 68 -10.99 6.57 -1.38
CA ASP A 68 -10.30 7.86 -1.36
C ASP A 68 -8.97 7.79 -2.13
N ILE A 69 -8.16 6.76 -1.90
CA ILE A 69 -6.88 6.58 -2.61
C ILE A 69 -7.11 6.43 -4.11
N LYS A 70 -8.06 5.58 -4.54
CA LYS A 70 -8.41 5.44 -5.96
C LYS A 70 -8.81 6.77 -6.58
N LYS A 71 -9.67 7.52 -5.89
CA LYS A 71 -10.15 8.83 -6.35
C LYS A 71 -9.02 9.86 -6.48
N THR A 72 -8.12 9.91 -5.49
CA THR A 72 -7.05 10.93 -5.44
C THR A 72 -5.85 10.61 -6.33
N THR A 73 -5.61 9.33 -6.62
CA THR A 73 -4.46 8.88 -7.42
C THR A 73 -4.81 8.49 -8.85
N GLY A 74 -6.08 8.19 -9.13
CA GLY A 74 -6.53 7.62 -10.40
C GLY A 74 -6.15 6.14 -10.60
N ASN A 75 -5.45 5.52 -9.65
CA ASN A 75 -5.01 4.13 -9.74
C ASN A 75 -6.06 3.18 -9.15
N ASN A 76 -6.64 2.33 -10.01
CA ASN A 76 -7.66 1.36 -9.60
C ASN A 76 -7.10 0.07 -8.97
N LYS A 77 -5.78 -0.16 -9.02
CA LYS A 77 -5.08 -1.32 -8.44
C LYS A 77 -4.79 -1.11 -6.96
N VAL A 78 -5.82 -0.73 -6.21
CA VAL A 78 -5.76 -0.54 -4.76
C VAL A 78 -6.83 -1.40 -4.10
N GLU A 79 -6.45 -2.22 -3.15
CA GLU A 79 -7.33 -3.22 -2.55
C GLU A 79 -7.15 -3.30 -1.04
N VAL A 80 -8.16 -3.81 -0.34
CA VAL A 80 -8.11 -4.08 1.09
C VAL A 80 -8.26 -5.57 1.36
N MET A 81 -7.47 -6.10 2.29
CA MET A 81 -7.60 -7.46 2.81
C MET A 81 -7.71 -7.45 4.33
N GLU A 82 -8.50 -8.35 4.88
CA GLU A 82 -8.69 -8.49 6.32
C GLU A 82 -7.41 -9.06 6.96
N MET A 83 -6.84 -8.37 7.95
CA MET A 83 -5.78 -8.91 8.79
C MET A 83 -5.73 -8.20 10.14
N ASP A 84 -5.57 -8.99 11.19
CA ASP A 84 -5.28 -8.52 12.54
C ASP A 84 -3.90 -9.02 12.97
N LEU A 85 -2.94 -8.12 13.05
CA LEU A 85 -1.56 -8.42 13.46
C LEU A 85 -1.45 -8.90 14.92
N THR A 86 -2.46 -8.65 15.75
CA THR A 86 -2.49 -9.16 17.14
C THR A 86 -2.84 -10.65 17.21
N SER A 87 -3.24 -11.28 16.09
CA SER A 87 -3.66 -12.67 16.01
C SER A 87 -2.91 -13.44 14.94
N LEU A 88 -2.02 -14.35 15.35
CA LEU A 88 -1.29 -15.23 14.40
C LEU A 88 -2.23 -16.10 13.55
N ARG A 89 -3.41 -16.44 14.07
CA ARG A 89 -4.46 -17.13 13.30
C ARG A 89 -4.96 -16.25 12.16
N SER A 90 -5.21 -14.97 12.44
CA SER A 90 -5.62 -13.98 11.44
C SER A 90 -4.52 -13.80 10.37
N VAL A 91 -3.25 -13.66 10.79
CA VAL A 91 -2.11 -13.57 9.87
C VAL A 91 -2.02 -14.81 8.96
N ARG A 92 -2.15 -16.03 9.51
CA ARG A 92 -2.13 -17.25 8.69
C ARG A 92 -3.29 -17.31 7.70
N LYS A 93 -4.50 -16.89 8.10
CA LYS A 93 -5.67 -16.79 7.21
C LYS A 93 -5.39 -15.81 6.07
N PHE A 94 -4.86 -14.63 6.37
CA PHE A 94 -4.45 -13.64 5.38
C PHE A 94 -3.42 -14.24 4.40
N VAL A 95 -2.37 -14.90 4.90
CA VAL A 95 -1.33 -15.51 4.04
C VAL A 95 -1.93 -16.54 3.09
N SER A 96 -2.80 -17.44 3.57
CA SER A 96 -3.47 -18.43 2.72
C SER A 96 -4.32 -17.78 1.63
N GLN A 97 -5.07 -16.72 1.97
CA GLN A 97 -5.87 -15.97 1.00
C GLN A 97 -4.98 -15.23 -0.02
N PHE A 98 -3.89 -14.62 0.44
CA PHE A 98 -2.95 -13.89 -0.42
C PHE A 98 -2.24 -14.85 -1.39
N GLN A 99 -1.75 -15.99 -0.90
CA GLN A 99 -1.07 -17.00 -1.71
C GLN A 99 -1.97 -17.55 -2.83
N ALA A 100 -3.26 -17.75 -2.54
CA ALA A 100 -4.24 -18.20 -3.54
C ALA A 100 -4.39 -17.24 -4.74
N ARG A 101 -3.97 -15.97 -4.60
CA ARG A 101 -3.99 -14.99 -5.70
C ARG A 101 -2.82 -15.15 -6.68
N GLY A 102 -1.78 -15.90 -6.33
CA GLY A 102 -0.59 -16.07 -7.17
C GLY A 102 0.20 -14.77 -7.40
N LEU A 103 0.01 -13.75 -6.56
CA LEU A 103 0.73 -12.48 -6.65
C LEU A 103 2.06 -12.54 -5.87
N PRO A 104 3.13 -11.88 -6.34
CA PRO A 104 4.32 -11.67 -5.53
C PRO A 104 4.05 -10.62 -4.43
N ILE A 105 4.90 -10.57 -3.40
CA ILE A 105 5.06 -9.38 -2.55
C ILE A 105 6.41 -8.78 -2.90
N ASN A 106 6.41 -7.61 -3.55
CA ASN A 106 7.66 -6.92 -3.84
C ASN A 106 8.12 -6.05 -2.68
N ILE A 107 7.17 -5.48 -1.93
CA ILE A 107 7.42 -4.59 -0.79
C ILE A 107 6.41 -4.91 0.31
N LEU A 108 6.89 -4.99 1.56
CA LEU A 108 6.09 -5.11 2.77
C LEU A 108 6.43 -3.93 3.69
N ILE A 109 5.40 -3.22 4.15
CA ILE A 109 5.51 -2.07 5.08
C ILE A 109 4.72 -2.37 6.35
#